data_AF-A0AAN9AGP0-F1
#
_entry.id   AF-A0AAN9AGP0-F1
#
_cell.length_a   1.000
_cell.length_b   1.000
_cell.length_c   1.000
_cell.angle_alpha   90.00
_cell.angle_beta   90.00
_cell.angle_gamma   90.00
#
_symmetry.space_group_name_H-M   'P 1'
#
loop_
_entity.id
_entity.type
_entity.pdbx_description
1 polymer ?
#
loop_
_entity_poly.entity_id
_entity_poly.type
_entity_poly.pdbx_seq_one_letter_code
_entity_poly.pdbx_strand_id
1 'polypeptide(L)'
;MREDETHCGNCGYYLKNITKFLISHIGLVSLVVGYTIIGAFTFERLEADHELQVKKNMSQVRLKVTDDLWVITDDMRVLNEKMWADKVRDRLKDFERSLIKAIKTDGWDGSEDLSTQQWTFAGALFYSIILITTIVLSSIFISVPSLSALLLIILCSIVFSAINLCSIVIRASDSDLILSHRFQR
;
A
#
# COMPACT_ATOMS: atom_id res chain seq x y z
N MET A 1 54.68 34.14 -20.94
CA MET A 1 53.33 34.08 -21.52
C MET A 1 52.94 32.63 -21.77
N ARG A 2 52.23 32.03 -20.82
CA ARG A 2 51.13 31.07 -21.02
C ARG A 2 50.70 30.59 -19.61
N GLU A 3 50.09 31.51 -18.89
CA GLU A 3 49.06 31.13 -17.92
C GLU A 3 47.84 30.64 -18.74
N ASP A 4 46.85 30.01 -18.12
CA ASP A 4 45.46 29.86 -18.64
C ASP A 4 44.96 28.50 -19.21
N GLU A 5 45.44 27.30 -18.80
CA GLU A 5 44.77 26.05 -19.24
C GLU A 5 44.38 25.01 -18.17
N THR A 6 44.63 25.21 -16.87
CA THR A 6 44.35 24.17 -15.85
C THR A 6 43.06 24.34 -15.05
N HIS A 7 42.39 25.50 -15.10
CA HIS A 7 41.26 25.79 -14.20
C HIS A 7 39.90 25.23 -14.68
N CYS A 8 39.74 24.96 -15.99
CA CYS A 8 38.46 24.54 -16.57
C CYS A 8 38.20 23.02 -16.50
N GLY A 9 39.25 22.19 -16.43
CA GLY A 9 39.14 20.73 -16.35
C GLY A 9 38.65 20.21 -14.99
N ASN A 10 39.05 20.86 -13.89
CA ASN A 10 38.64 20.45 -12.55
C ASN A 10 37.15 20.73 -12.27
N CYS A 11 36.58 21.83 -12.79
CA CYS A 11 35.17 22.17 -12.57
C CYS A 11 34.21 21.14 -13.21
N GLY A 12 34.51 20.69 -14.43
CA GLY A 12 33.70 19.70 -15.14
C GLY A 12 33.73 18.30 -14.51
N TYR A 13 34.84 17.95 -13.83
CA TYR A 13 34.97 16.69 -13.09
C TYR A 13 34.05 16.66 -11.86
N TYR A 14 34.03 17.74 -11.07
CA TYR A 14 33.14 17.87 -9.91
C TYR A 14 31.67 17.92 -10.33
N LEU A 15 31.31 18.63 -11.39
CA LEU A 15 29.94 18.72 -11.89
C LEU A 15 29.38 17.37 -12.34
N LYS A 16 30.19 16.57 -13.05
CA LYS A 16 29.84 15.19 -13.46
C LYS A 16 29.64 14.27 -12.26
N ASN A 17 30.41 14.48 -11.20
CA ASN A 17 30.37 13.63 -10.02
C ASN A 17 29.15 13.97 -9.12
N ILE A 18 28.83 15.26 -8.97
CA ILE A 18 27.59 15.74 -8.34
C ILE A 18 26.36 15.27 -9.14
N THR A 19 26.42 15.31 -10.48
CA THR A 19 25.32 14.83 -11.33
C THR A 19 25.06 13.33 -11.13
N LYS A 20 26.11 12.51 -10.98
CA LYS A 20 25.98 11.08 -10.65
C LYS A 20 25.38 10.86 -9.24
N PHE A 21 25.79 11.67 -8.27
CA PHE A 21 25.27 11.62 -6.89
C PHE A 21 23.79 12.02 -6.83
N LEU A 22 23.43 13.11 -7.49
CA LEU A 22 22.06 13.62 -7.59
C LEU A 22 21.16 12.62 -8.34
N ILE A 23 21.60 12.08 -9.48
CA ILE A 23 20.85 11.05 -10.21
C ILE A 23 20.64 9.79 -9.36
N SER A 24 21.60 9.41 -8.51
CA SER A 24 21.48 8.23 -7.67
C SER A 24 20.51 8.44 -6.50
N HIS A 25 20.60 9.56 -5.77
CA HIS A 25 19.69 9.83 -4.64
C HIS A 25 18.33 10.36 -5.07
N ILE A 26 18.28 11.36 -5.96
CA ILE A 26 17.01 11.96 -6.43
C ILE A 26 16.29 11.03 -7.37
N GLY A 27 17.01 10.27 -8.21
CA GLY A 27 16.40 9.24 -9.06
C GLY A 27 15.76 8.12 -8.23
N LEU A 28 16.43 7.66 -7.17
CA LEU A 28 15.88 6.65 -6.26
C LEU A 28 14.65 7.17 -5.51
N VAL A 29 14.70 8.39 -4.97
CA VAL A 29 13.55 9.01 -4.28
C VAL A 29 12.38 9.19 -5.25
N SER A 30 12.65 9.68 -6.47
CA SER A 30 11.62 9.85 -7.49
C SER A 30 11.00 8.51 -7.92
N LEU A 31 11.78 7.43 -7.99
CA LEU A 31 11.28 6.10 -8.32
C LEU A 31 10.35 5.57 -7.22
N VAL A 32 10.73 5.73 -5.95
CA VAL A 32 9.89 5.34 -4.81
C VAL A 32 8.58 6.13 -4.78
N VAL A 33 8.64 7.45 -5.00
CA VAL A 33 7.45 8.30 -5.09
C VAL A 33 6.57 7.91 -6.28
N GLY A 34 7.15 7.64 -7.46
CA GLY A 34 6.39 7.17 -8.61
C GLY A 34 5.67 5.84 -8.32
N TYR A 35 6.36 4.92 -7.65
CA TYR A 35 5.81 3.63 -7.29
C TYR A 35 4.69 3.72 -6.23
N THR A 36 4.82 4.61 -5.23
CA THR A 36 3.75 4.84 -4.25
C THR A 36 2.49 5.41 -4.90
N ILE A 37 2.65 6.30 -5.90
CA ILE A 37 1.53 6.88 -6.65
C ILE A 37 0.83 5.82 -7.51
N ILE A 38 1.59 4.98 -8.22
CA ILE A 38 1.02 3.87 -9.01
C ILE A 38 0.30 2.87 -8.10
N GLY A 39 0.89 2.56 -6.94
CA GLY A 39 0.25 1.74 -5.91
C GLY A 39 -1.06 2.35 -5.43
N ALA A 40 -1.08 3.65 -5.14
CA ALA A 40 -2.27 4.37 -4.70
C ALA A 40 -3.42 4.24 -5.71
N PHE A 41 -3.18 4.50 -6.99
CA PHE A 41 -4.20 4.36 -8.03
C PHE A 41 -4.70 2.92 -8.17
N THR A 42 -3.80 1.95 -8.05
CA THR A 42 -4.14 0.53 -8.17
C THR A 42 -5.04 0.10 -7.01
N PHE A 43 -4.67 0.40 -5.77
CA PHE A 43 -5.45 0.05 -4.59
C PHE A 43 -6.78 0.79 -4.54
N GLU A 44 -6.79 2.09 -4.85
CA GLU A 44 -8.03 2.86 -4.94
C GLU A 44 -9.00 2.20 -5.92
N ARG A 45 -8.56 1.85 -7.13
CA ARG A 45 -9.47 1.29 -8.13
C ARG A 45 -9.97 -0.10 -7.77
N LEU A 46 -9.09 -0.97 -7.25
CA LEU A 46 -9.44 -2.34 -6.91
C LEU A 46 -10.34 -2.41 -5.66
N GLU A 47 -9.96 -1.69 -4.61
CA GLU A 47 -10.61 -1.81 -3.31
C GLU A 47 -11.83 -0.90 -3.18
N ALA A 48 -11.89 0.27 -3.83
CA ALA A 48 -13.07 1.13 -3.75
C ALA A 48 -14.29 0.52 -4.43
N ASP A 49 -14.11 -0.14 -5.58
CA ASP A 49 -15.20 -0.82 -6.29
C ASP A 49 -15.68 -2.05 -5.50
N HIS A 50 -14.77 -2.77 -4.82
CA HIS A 50 -15.11 -3.89 -3.94
C HIS A 50 -15.85 -3.43 -2.67
N GLU A 51 -15.34 -2.39 -1.99
CA GLU A 51 -15.96 -1.80 -0.81
C GLU A 51 -17.41 -1.36 -1.09
N LEU A 52 -17.65 -0.68 -2.22
CA LEU A 52 -18.99 -0.26 -2.63
C LEU A 52 -19.94 -1.44 -2.86
N GLN A 53 -19.44 -2.53 -3.47
CA GLN A 53 -20.24 -3.73 -3.70
C GLN A 53 -20.62 -4.42 -2.39
N VAL A 54 -19.68 -4.54 -1.46
CA VAL A 54 -19.92 -5.13 -0.14
C VAL A 54 -20.96 -4.30 0.64
N LYS A 55 -20.83 -2.96 0.64
CA LYS A 55 -21.80 -2.05 1.29
C LYS A 55 -23.21 -2.20 0.70
N LYS A 56 -23.34 -2.23 -0.63
CA LYS A 56 -24.63 -2.44 -1.31
C LYS A 56 -25.23 -3.82 -0.99
N ASN A 57 -24.42 -4.87 -1.04
CA ASN A 57 -24.86 -6.22 -0.72
C ASN A 57 -25.36 -6.31 0.72
N MET A 58 -24.63 -5.73 1.68
CA MET A 58 -25.02 -5.75 3.08
C MET A 58 -26.35 -5.02 3.31
N SER A 59 -26.54 -3.88 2.63
CA SER A 59 -27.81 -3.15 2.66
C SER A 59 -28.97 -3.96 2.11
N GLN A 60 -28.77 -4.65 0.99
CA GLN A 60 -29.79 -5.54 0.41
C GLN A 60 -30.10 -6.73 1.31
N VAL A 61 -29.08 -7.34 1.93
CA VAL A 61 -29.26 -8.44 2.87
C VAL A 61 -30.09 -7.98 4.08
N ARG A 62 -29.80 -6.80 4.62
CA ARG A 62 -30.59 -6.23 5.73
C ARG A 62 -32.06 -6.00 5.35
N LEU A 63 -32.30 -5.41 4.19
CA LEU A 63 -33.67 -5.18 3.70
C LEU A 63 -34.43 -6.49 3.49
N LYS A 64 -33.79 -7.51 2.92
CA LYS A 64 -34.38 -8.85 2.76
C LYS A 64 -34.76 -9.47 4.09
N VAL A 65 -33.91 -9.36 5.10
CA VAL A 65 -34.22 -9.89 6.44
C VAL A 65 -35.42 -9.16 7.05
N THR A 66 -35.51 -7.83 6.89
CA THR A 66 -36.68 -7.07 7.34
C THR A 66 -37.96 -7.53 6.64
N ASP A 67 -37.90 -7.75 5.32
CA ASP A 67 -39.03 -8.25 4.53
C ASP A 67 -39.43 -9.68 4.93
N ASP A 68 -38.45 -10.58 5.11
CA ASP A 68 -38.67 -11.94 5.60
C ASP A 68 -39.35 -11.95 6.97
N LEU A 69 -38.92 -11.08 7.89
CA LEU A 69 -39.53 -10.95 9.22
C LEU A 69 -40.97 -10.44 9.12
N TRP A 70 -41.25 -9.52 8.21
CA TRP A 70 -42.60 -9.04 7.93
C TRP A 70 -43.49 -10.18 7.41
N VAL A 71 -43.03 -10.92 6.39
CA VAL A 71 -43.75 -12.06 5.82
C VAL A 71 -44.00 -13.14 6.87
N ILE A 72 -43.03 -13.48 7.72
CA ILE A 72 -43.21 -14.43 8.82
C ILE A 72 -44.32 -13.97 9.77
N THR A 73 -44.39 -12.67 10.05
CA THR A 73 -45.38 -12.09 10.95
C THR A 73 -46.77 -12.07 10.30
N ASP A 74 -46.87 -11.73 9.01
CA ASP A 74 -48.12 -11.63 8.24
C ASP A 74 -48.74 -13.00 7.93
N ASP A 75 -47.92 -14.02 7.64
CA ASP A 75 -48.36 -15.40 7.36
C ASP A 75 -49.06 -16.07 8.57
N MET A 76 -48.81 -15.56 9.79
CA MET A 76 -49.44 -16.09 11.01
C MET A 76 -50.79 -15.43 11.31
N ARG A 77 -51.88 -16.14 11.01
CA ARG A 77 -53.27 -15.73 11.35
C ARG A 77 -53.49 -15.42 12.84
N VAL A 78 -52.77 -16.09 13.74
CA VAL A 78 -52.71 -15.80 15.18
C VAL A 78 -51.25 -15.86 15.60
N LEU A 79 -50.71 -14.75 16.10
CA LEU A 79 -49.31 -14.64 16.48
C LEU A 79 -49.02 -15.48 17.72
N ASN A 80 -48.34 -16.62 17.52
CA ASN A 80 -47.85 -17.45 18.62
C ASN A 80 -46.37 -17.11 18.86
N GLU A 81 -46.09 -16.50 20.01
CA GLU A 81 -44.77 -16.02 20.39
C GLU A 81 -43.67 -17.08 20.22
N LYS A 82 -43.90 -18.33 20.65
CA LYS A 82 -42.87 -19.39 20.58
C LYS A 82 -42.53 -19.76 19.15
N MET A 83 -43.55 -20.02 18.33
CA MET A 83 -43.35 -20.42 16.93
C MET A 83 -42.80 -19.28 16.08
N TRP A 84 -43.23 -18.05 16.37
CA TRP A 84 -42.70 -16.85 15.75
C TRP A 84 -41.22 -16.65 16.12
N ALA A 85 -40.89 -16.72 17.42
CA ALA A 85 -39.53 -16.53 17.91
C ALA A 85 -38.58 -17.59 17.34
N ASP A 86 -39.03 -18.84 17.19
CA ASP A 86 -38.25 -19.90 16.55
C ASP A 86 -37.95 -19.59 15.08
N LYS A 87 -38.96 -19.24 14.28
CA LYS A 87 -38.79 -18.87 12.85
C LYS A 87 -37.89 -17.65 12.66
N VAL A 88 -38.13 -16.59 13.45
CA VAL A 88 -37.33 -15.36 13.37
C VAL A 88 -35.88 -15.62 13.79
N ARG A 89 -35.67 -16.40 14.85
CA ARG A 89 -34.33 -16.77 15.31
C ARG A 89 -33.55 -17.53 14.25
N ASP A 90 -34.19 -18.45 13.53
CA ASP A 90 -33.52 -19.19 12.47
C ASP A 90 -33.15 -18.30 11.28
N ARG A 91 -34.03 -17.36 10.85
CA ARG A 91 -33.66 -16.35 9.84
C ARG A 91 -32.55 -15.42 10.30
N LEU A 92 -32.55 -15.04 11.58
CA LEU A 92 -31.52 -14.15 12.13
C LEU A 92 -30.15 -14.84 12.21
N LYS A 93 -30.08 -16.16 12.43
CA LYS A 93 -28.82 -16.92 12.35
C LYS A 93 -28.23 -16.90 10.93
N ASP A 94 -29.07 -16.97 9.89
CA ASP A 94 -28.62 -16.86 8.50
C ASP A 94 -28.03 -15.47 8.21
N PHE A 95 -28.69 -14.43 8.72
CA PHE A 95 -28.20 -13.06 8.65
C PHE A 95 -26.86 -12.90 9.38
N GLU A 96 -26.76 -13.40 10.61
CA GLU A 96 -25.53 -13.33 11.42
C GLU A 96 -24.36 -14.01 10.70
N ARG A 97 -24.58 -15.18 10.08
CA ARG A 97 -23.54 -15.86 9.28
C ARG A 97 -23.06 -15.01 8.11
N SER A 98 -23.99 -14.36 7.41
CA SER A 98 -23.69 -13.48 6.28
C SER A 98 -22.93 -12.23 6.74
N LEU A 99 -23.35 -11.65 7.87
CA LEU A 99 -22.71 -10.51 8.52
C LEU A 99 -21.27 -10.83 8.94
N ILE A 100 -21.05 -11.95 9.63
CA ILE A 100 -19.70 -12.37 10.06
C ILE A 100 -18.79 -12.59 8.85
N LYS A 101 -19.31 -13.17 7.77
CA LYS A 101 -18.56 -13.33 6.51
C LYS A 101 -18.19 -11.97 5.92
N ALA A 102 -19.14 -11.04 5.85
CA ALA A 102 -18.89 -9.71 5.32
C ALA A 102 -17.78 -8.98 6.11
N ILE A 103 -17.77 -9.09 7.44
CA ILE A 103 -16.76 -8.47 8.30
C ILE A 103 -15.39 -9.16 8.16
N LYS A 104 -15.35 -10.49 8.27
CA LYS A 104 -14.09 -11.23 8.36
C LYS A 104 -13.41 -11.48 7.02
N THR A 105 -14.21 -11.66 5.97
CA THR A 105 -13.71 -12.10 4.66
C THR A 105 -13.77 -10.97 3.66
N ASP A 106 -14.89 -10.24 3.61
CA ASP A 106 -15.12 -9.26 2.55
C ASP A 106 -14.69 -7.84 2.95
N GLY A 107 -14.25 -7.64 4.20
CA GLY A 107 -13.67 -6.38 4.68
C GLY A 107 -14.69 -5.29 5.00
N TRP A 108 -15.93 -5.66 5.35
CA TRP A 108 -16.98 -4.69 5.68
C TRP A 108 -16.67 -3.92 6.98
N ASP A 109 -16.76 -2.59 6.91
CA ASP A 109 -16.44 -1.64 8.00
C ASP A 109 -17.61 -1.37 8.97
N GLY A 110 -18.80 -1.94 8.70
CA GLY A 110 -20.01 -1.70 9.48
C GLY A 110 -20.83 -0.50 9.02
N SER A 111 -20.34 0.28 8.05
CA SER A 111 -21.08 1.39 7.44
C SER A 111 -21.79 0.93 6.16
N GLU A 112 -23.01 1.41 5.96
CA GLU A 112 -23.72 1.26 4.68
C GLU A 112 -23.80 2.57 3.90
N ASP A 113 -23.16 3.64 4.40
CA ASP A 113 -23.10 4.91 3.70
C ASP A 113 -22.10 4.81 2.53
N LEU A 114 -22.63 5.01 1.32
CA LEU A 114 -21.88 4.98 0.07
C LEU A 114 -21.00 6.23 -0.12
N SER A 115 -21.26 7.31 0.62
CA SER A 115 -20.47 8.55 0.56
C SER A 115 -19.19 8.46 1.38
N THR A 116 -19.16 7.59 2.39
CA THR A 116 -17.98 7.30 3.20
C THR A 116 -17.24 6.11 2.60
N GLN A 117 -16.15 6.38 1.87
CA GLN A 117 -15.25 5.35 1.35
C GLN A 117 -13.92 5.38 2.09
N GLN A 118 -13.46 4.22 2.52
CA GLN A 118 -12.14 4.09 3.16
C GLN A 118 -11.02 4.17 2.11
N TRP A 119 -11.26 3.60 0.93
CA TRP A 119 -10.32 3.56 -0.18
C TRP A 119 -10.44 4.77 -1.10
N THR A 120 -10.15 5.96 -0.56
CA THR A 120 -9.92 7.17 -1.38
C THR A 120 -8.47 7.24 -1.85
N PHE A 121 -8.16 8.03 -2.89
CA PHE A 121 -6.77 8.25 -3.33
C PHE A 121 -5.80 8.55 -2.17
N ALA A 122 -6.18 9.45 -1.24
CA ALA A 122 -5.36 9.79 -0.09
C ALA A 122 -5.16 8.60 0.87
N GLY A 123 -6.21 7.81 1.11
CA GLY A 123 -6.15 6.59 1.91
C GLY A 123 -5.28 5.50 1.27
N ALA A 124 -5.46 5.26 -0.04
CA ALA A 124 -4.68 4.30 -0.81
C ALA A 124 -3.21 4.70 -0.94
N LEU A 125 -2.93 6.01 -1.01
CA LEU A 125 -1.57 6.56 -1.00
C LEU A 125 -0.90 6.39 0.36
N PHE A 126 -1.60 6.70 1.45
CA PHE A 126 -1.10 6.47 2.80
C PHE A 126 -0.84 4.98 3.06
N TYR A 127 -1.76 4.12 2.62
CA TYR A 127 -1.60 2.66 2.67
C TYR A 127 -0.37 2.18 1.88
N SER A 128 -0.17 2.71 0.67
CA SER A 128 1.02 2.40 -0.15
C SER A 128 2.32 2.84 0.52
N ILE A 129 2.34 4.02 1.16
CA ILE A 129 3.50 4.51 1.92
C ILE A 129 3.76 3.64 3.15
N ILE A 130 2.74 3.30 3.92
CA ILE A 130 2.89 2.42 5.09
C ILE A 130 3.39 1.04 4.66
N LEU A 131 2.83 0.46 3.59
CA LEU A 131 3.32 -0.81 3.05
C LEU A 131 4.81 -0.75 2.74
N ILE A 132 5.23 0.28 2.01
CA ILE A 132 6.63 0.43 1.60
C ILE A 132 7.55 0.71 2.79
N THR A 133 7.10 1.51 3.78
CA THR A 133 7.90 1.87 4.97
C THR A 133 7.93 0.76 6.03
N THR A 134 6.84 0.01 6.22
CA THR A 134 6.72 -1.04 7.24
C THR A 134 7.39 -2.35 6.81
N ILE A 135 7.48 -2.63 5.51
CA ILE A 135 8.27 -3.76 4.99
C ILE A 135 9.77 -3.61 5.34
N VAL A 136 10.29 -2.37 5.36
CA VAL A 136 11.67 -2.07 5.79
C VAL A 136 11.86 -2.32 7.30
N LEU A 137 10.80 -2.19 8.10
CA LEU A 137 10.78 -2.49 9.54
C LEU A 137 10.60 -3.99 9.84
N SER A 138 9.74 -4.70 9.11
CA SER A 138 9.50 -6.14 9.29
C SER A 138 10.61 -7.02 8.71
N SER A 139 11.43 -6.50 7.78
CA SER A 139 12.62 -7.20 7.29
C SER A 139 13.68 -7.40 8.37
N ILE A 140 13.60 -6.67 9.49
CA ILE A 140 14.43 -6.87 10.68
C ILE A 140 13.83 -7.96 11.59
N PHE A 141 12.57 -8.40 11.40
CA PHE A 141 11.88 -9.23 12.38
C PHE A 141 11.12 -10.48 11.90
N ILE A 142 10.72 -10.65 10.63
CA ILE A 142 9.74 -11.72 10.30
C ILE A 142 10.22 -12.68 9.20
N SER A 143 10.44 -13.93 9.63
CA SER A 143 10.59 -15.13 8.81
C SER A 143 9.20 -15.68 8.46
N VAL A 144 8.76 -15.57 7.20
CA VAL A 144 7.63 -16.37 6.68
C VAL A 144 7.80 -16.68 5.19
N PRO A 145 7.55 -17.92 4.74
CA PRO A 145 7.67 -18.31 3.35
C PRO A 145 6.31 -18.20 2.64
N SER A 146 6.16 -17.22 1.75
CA SER A 146 5.10 -17.23 0.73
C SER A 146 5.64 -16.69 -0.59
N LEU A 147 5.09 -17.16 -1.71
CA LEU A 147 5.60 -16.88 -3.07
C LEU A 147 5.59 -15.38 -3.45
N SER A 148 4.76 -14.57 -2.78
CA SER A 148 4.77 -13.11 -2.88
C SER A 148 6.03 -12.48 -2.27
N ALA A 149 6.71 -13.16 -1.35
CA ALA A 149 7.96 -12.70 -0.75
C ALA A 149 9.14 -12.69 -1.74
N LEU A 150 9.12 -13.54 -2.77
CA LEU A 150 10.26 -13.69 -3.69
C LEU A 150 10.40 -12.49 -4.65
N LEU A 151 9.28 -11.98 -5.17
CA LEU A 151 9.26 -10.74 -5.96
C LEU A 151 9.67 -9.52 -5.11
N LEU A 152 9.27 -9.51 -3.84
CA LEU A 152 9.55 -8.43 -2.89
C LEU A 152 10.99 -8.45 -2.36
N ILE A 153 11.61 -9.62 -2.19
CA ILE A 153 13.04 -9.76 -1.88
C ILE A 153 13.90 -9.28 -3.05
N ILE A 154 13.50 -9.55 -4.29
CA ILE A 154 14.18 -9.03 -5.48
C ILE A 154 14.10 -7.50 -5.50
N LEU A 155 12.93 -6.91 -5.24
CA LEU A 155 12.76 -5.45 -5.17
C LEU A 155 13.53 -4.83 -4.00
N CYS A 156 13.54 -5.47 -2.83
CA CYS A 156 14.32 -5.04 -1.67
C CYS A 156 15.83 -5.18 -1.88
N SER A 157 16.25 -6.21 -2.63
CA SER A 157 17.64 -6.37 -3.07
C SER A 157 18.01 -5.29 -4.09
N ILE A 158 17.12 -4.92 -5.00
CA ILE A 158 17.34 -3.80 -5.94
C ILE A 158 17.48 -2.49 -5.17
N VAL A 159 16.64 -2.23 -4.17
CA VAL A 159 16.72 -1.01 -3.34
C VAL A 159 17.97 -1.02 -2.44
N PHE A 160 18.28 -2.13 -1.78
CA PHE A 160 19.46 -2.25 -0.91
C PHE A 160 20.78 -2.28 -1.70
N SER A 161 20.80 -2.94 -2.85
CA SER A 161 21.91 -2.88 -3.79
C SER A 161 22.04 -1.49 -4.39
N ALA A 162 20.96 -0.78 -4.70
CA ALA A 162 21.03 0.61 -5.16
C ALA A 162 21.58 1.55 -4.08
N ILE A 163 21.18 1.38 -2.81
CA ILE A 163 21.71 2.13 -1.66
C ILE A 163 23.19 1.82 -1.42
N ASN A 164 23.60 0.55 -1.53
CA ASN A 164 25.01 0.15 -1.41
C ASN A 164 25.85 0.62 -2.61
N LEU A 165 25.33 0.53 -3.83
CA LEU A 165 26.00 1.03 -5.03
C LEU A 165 26.19 2.54 -4.92
N CYS A 166 25.17 3.25 -4.42
CA CYS A 166 25.25 4.67 -4.13
C CYS A 166 26.35 4.94 -3.11
N SER A 167 26.35 4.25 -1.97
CA SER A 167 27.39 4.37 -0.93
C SER A 167 28.81 4.09 -1.47
N ILE A 168 28.97 3.08 -2.32
CA ILE A 168 30.25 2.72 -2.95
C ILE A 168 30.71 3.80 -3.94
N VAL A 169 29.80 4.30 -4.77
CA VAL A 169 30.09 5.38 -5.74
C VAL A 169 30.51 6.66 -5.01
N ILE A 170 29.86 6.98 -3.89
CA ILE A 170 30.21 8.13 -3.03
C ILE A 170 31.62 7.96 -2.46
N ARG A 171 31.92 6.77 -1.95
CA ARG A 171 33.22 6.45 -1.36
C ARG A 171 34.35 6.40 -2.39
N ALA A 172 34.06 5.93 -3.60
CA ALA A 172 34.99 5.96 -4.74
C ALA A 172 35.26 7.41 -5.19
N SER A 173 34.20 8.22 -5.27
CA SER A 173 34.28 9.66 -5.51
C SER A 173 35.19 10.39 -4.51
N ASP A 174 35.02 10.13 -3.21
CA ASP A 174 35.86 10.74 -2.16
C ASP A 174 37.32 10.30 -2.24
N SER A 175 37.55 9.04 -2.63
CA SER A 175 38.89 8.46 -2.78
C SER A 175 39.66 9.12 -3.93
N ASP A 176 38.99 9.33 -5.07
CA ASP A 176 39.56 10.02 -6.22
C ASP A 176 39.85 11.51 -5.91
N LEU A 177 39.01 12.13 -5.07
CA LEU A 177 39.23 13.49 -4.56
C LEU A 177 40.53 13.58 -3.75
N ILE A 178 40.73 12.64 -2.84
CA ILE A 178 41.89 12.59 -1.95
C ILE A 178 43.18 12.32 -2.75
N LEU A 179 43.12 11.46 -3.77
CA LEU A 179 44.24 11.17 -4.67
C LEU A 179 44.61 12.37 -5.54
N SER A 180 43.62 13.08 -6.10
CA SER A 180 43.87 14.30 -6.89
C SER A 180 44.53 15.40 -6.05
N HIS A 181 44.15 15.54 -4.78
CA HIS A 181 44.72 16.51 -3.86
C HIS A 181 46.13 16.14 -3.37
N ARG A 182 46.50 14.86 -3.42
CA ARG A 182 47.84 14.33 -3.10
C ARG A 182 48.83 14.45 -4.26
N PHE A 183 48.34 14.42 -5.50
CA PHE A 183 49.16 14.52 -6.72
C PHE A 183 49.51 15.98 -7.09
N GLN A 184 48.81 16.95 -6.51
CA GLN A 184 49.03 18.40 -6.69
C GLN A 184 50.01 19.02 -5.68
N ARG A 185 50.64 18.23 -4.80
CA ARG A 185 51.64 18.67 -3.83
C ARG A 185 52.95 17.93 -4.06
#